data_AF-A0A3Q2PDE0-F1
#
_entry.id   AF-A0A3Q2PDE0-F1
#
_cell.length_a   1.000
_cell.length_b   1.000
_cell.length_c   1.000
_cell.angle_alpha   90.00
_cell.angle_beta   90.00
_cell.angle_gamma   90.00
#
_symmetry.space_group_name_H-M   'P 1'
#
loop_
_entity.id
_entity.type
_entity.pdbx_description
1 polymer ?
#
loop_
_entity_poly.entity_id
_entity_poly.type
_entity_poly.pdbx_seq_one_letter_code
_entity_poly.pdbx_strand_id
1 'polypeptide(L)'
;MAVYQTYVNAMNDKIRKAININNPFVFKHISNLKVDERSSELSALQHIMSEPEEIATMSGQKLPLKMSVDYISFSAHTDYQQTSEFIRALKPPHVILVHGEQNEMARLKAALIREYEDNDQVHIEVHNPRNTEAVTLNFRGEKLAKVMGSLADRKCAQGQRVSGILVKKNFNYHILNPSDLSTYTELAMSTVKQTQAIPFTGPYSLLVCHLRNLTGDVEELDGTEKKTLKVFKNITLIHEVGMVVLEWAANPLNDMYADAVTTVVLEVQSNPKAQKVCYKVTKITDGAIMDMDVFQARLEVMLHDMFGEECVDFSDGKLISVTVDGQTVHVSLETRSVYPEDDATDDDSLREMVELAVQRLYDALNPVI
;
A
#
# COMPACT_ATOMS: atom_id res chain seq x y z
N MET A 1 38.38 -13.58 46.01
CA MET A 1 37.39 -14.38 46.77
C MET A 1 36.06 -13.68 47.02
N ALA A 2 36.02 -12.35 47.19
CA ALA A 2 34.77 -11.61 47.42
C ALA A 2 33.68 -11.87 46.35
N VAL A 3 34.06 -11.93 45.06
CA VAL A 3 33.13 -12.23 43.95
C VAL A 3 32.39 -13.56 44.16
N TYR A 4 33.10 -14.63 44.57
CA TYR A 4 32.50 -15.95 44.82
C TYR A 4 31.51 -15.94 46.00
N GLN A 5 31.73 -15.06 46.99
CA GLN A 5 30.84 -14.89 48.13
C GLN A 5 29.63 -14.00 47.83
N THR A 6 29.76 -13.07 46.88
CA THR A 6 28.64 -12.20 46.46
C THR A 6 27.69 -12.92 45.50
N TYR A 7 28.23 -13.68 44.53
CA TYR A 7 27.43 -14.34 43.48
C TYR A 7 27.04 -15.78 43.83
N VAL A 8 26.65 -16.01 45.08
CA VAL A 8 26.28 -17.35 45.56
C VAL A 8 25.04 -17.89 44.85
N ASN A 9 24.16 -17.02 44.38
CA ASN A 9 22.96 -17.42 43.63
C ASN A 9 23.29 -18.20 42.35
N ALA A 10 24.47 -17.98 41.76
CA ALA A 10 24.95 -18.71 40.58
C ALA A 10 25.62 -20.05 40.91
N MET A 11 25.81 -20.38 42.19
CA MET A 11 26.37 -21.66 42.64
C MET A 11 25.29 -22.75 42.68
N ASN A 12 25.73 -24.01 42.76
CA ASN A 12 24.83 -25.13 42.90
C ASN A 12 24.03 -25.09 44.22
N ASP A 13 22.93 -25.85 44.27
CA ASP A 13 22.03 -25.90 45.43
C ASP A 13 22.73 -26.28 46.74
N LYS A 14 23.74 -27.15 46.65
CA LYS A 14 24.51 -27.59 47.81
C LYS A 14 25.24 -26.42 48.47
N ILE A 15 25.95 -25.60 47.68
CA ILE A 15 26.68 -24.43 48.18
C ILE A 15 25.72 -23.34 48.65
N ARG A 16 24.61 -23.12 47.93
CA ARG A 16 23.57 -22.16 48.33
C ARG A 16 22.94 -22.49 49.69
N LYS A 17 22.76 -23.77 50.02
CA LYS A 17 22.27 -24.20 51.34
C LYS A 17 23.36 -24.13 52.41
N ALA A 18 24.58 -24.55 52.06
CA ALA A 18 25.70 -24.61 53.00
C ALA A 18 26.11 -23.23 53.52
N ILE A 19 26.03 -22.18 52.69
CA ILE A 19 26.51 -20.84 53.05
C ILE A 19 25.80 -20.23 54.26
N ASN A 20 24.53 -20.60 54.50
CA ASN A 20 23.73 -20.11 55.63
C ASN A 20 24.22 -20.69 56.97
N ILE A 21 24.95 -21.81 56.93
CA ILE A 21 25.48 -22.49 58.10
C ILE A 21 26.97 -22.18 58.25
N ASN A 22 27.73 -22.34 57.17
CA ASN A 22 29.16 -22.04 57.13
C ASN A 22 29.56 -21.71 55.69
N ASN A 23 30.18 -20.54 55.48
CA ASN A 23 30.58 -20.09 54.16
C ASN A 23 31.80 -20.89 53.65
N PRO A 24 31.66 -21.73 52.60
CA PRO A 24 32.76 -22.58 52.11
C PRO A 24 33.89 -21.79 51.45
N PHE A 25 33.66 -20.51 51.11
CA PHE A 25 34.69 -19.62 50.56
C PHE A 25 35.46 -18.85 51.65
N VAL A 26 35.17 -19.10 52.92
CA VAL A 26 35.97 -18.65 54.07
C VAL A 26 36.80 -19.85 54.54
N PHE A 27 37.98 -20.01 53.96
CA PHE A 27 38.84 -21.16 54.22
C PHE A 27 39.47 -21.09 55.62
N LYS A 28 39.50 -22.23 56.33
CA LYS A 28 40.13 -22.35 57.66
C LYS A 28 41.64 -22.67 57.61
N HIS A 29 42.07 -23.35 56.55
CA HIS A 29 43.43 -23.89 56.42
C HIS A 29 44.15 -23.40 55.16
N ILE A 30 43.57 -22.41 54.46
CA ILE A 30 44.15 -21.81 53.25
C ILE A 30 44.25 -20.32 53.48
N SER A 31 45.45 -19.77 53.36
CA SER A 31 45.75 -18.34 53.51
C SER A 31 46.27 -17.77 52.19
N ASN A 32 45.99 -16.49 51.93
CA ASN A 32 46.49 -15.81 50.74
C ASN A 32 48.00 -15.54 50.86
N LEU A 33 48.75 -15.85 49.80
CA LEU A 33 50.14 -15.41 49.62
C LEU A 33 50.16 -14.31 48.55
N LYS A 34 50.68 -13.13 48.87
CA LYS A 34 50.92 -12.06 47.89
C LYS A 34 52.28 -12.27 47.25
N VAL A 35 52.32 -12.53 45.95
CA VAL A 35 53.54 -12.65 45.14
C VAL A 35 53.55 -11.51 44.13
N ASP A 36 54.73 -10.94 43.85
CA ASP A 36 54.91 -9.88 42.86
C ASP A 36 54.92 -10.49 41.44
N GLU A 37 53.99 -10.07 40.59
CA GLU A 37 53.68 -10.72 39.30
C GLU A 37 54.75 -10.43 38.25
N ARG A 38 55.67 -11.39 38.04
CA ARG A 38 56.48 -11.48 36.81
C ARG A 38 56.70 -12.92 36.39
N SER A 39 55.70 -13.55 35.77
CA SER A 39 55.94 -14.68 34.88
C SER A 39 54.67 -15.07 34.10
N SER A 40 54.74 -14.98 32.77
CA SER A 40 53.80 -15.65 31.87
C SER A 40 54.27 -17.10 31.68
N GLU A 41 53.79 -18.02 32.53
CA GLU A 41 54.32 -19.39 32.68
C GLU A 41 53.62 -20.45 31.81
N LEU A 42 52.56 -20.08 31.07
CA LEU A 42 51.69 -21.07 30.44
C LEU A 42 52.36 -21.90 29.34
N SER A 43 53.31 -21.33 28.57
CA SER A 43 54.05 -22.08 27.54
C SER A 43 55.10 -23.02 28.14
N ALA A 44 55.66 -22.68 29.30
CA ALA A 44 56.67 -23.50 29.98
C ALA A 44 56.05 -24.77 30.57
N LEU A 45 54.82 -24.69 31.09
CA LEU A 45 54.13 -25.84 31.68
C LEU A 45 53.83 -26.95 30.68
N GLN A 46 53.42 -26.61 29.45
CA GLN A 46 53.21 -27.61 28.39
C GLN A 46 54.52 -28.31 28.01
N HIS A 47 55.64 -27.60 28.00
CA HIS A 47 56.94 -28.20 27.71
C HIS A 47 57.41 -29.12 28.84
N ILE A 48 57.15 -28.76 30.10
CA ILE A 48 57.49 -29.58 31.26
C ILE A 48 56.73 -30.92 31.26
N MET A 49 55.51 -30.96 30.71
CA MET A 49 54.75 -32.21 30.53
C MET A 49 55.40 -33.21 29.57
N SER A 50 56.35 -32.77 28.73
CA SER A 50 57.14 -33.68 27.87
C SER A 50 58.35 -34.30 28.58
N GLU A 51 58.48 -34.08 29.89
CA GLU A 51 59.57 -34.58 30.76
C GLU A 51 60.98 -34.33 30.19
N PRO A 52 61.36 -33.09 29.85
CA PRO A 52 62.70 -32.80 29.35
C PRO A 52 63.76 -32.96 30.46
N GLU A 53 64.97 -33.39 30.09
CA GLU A 53 66.09 -33.52 31.05
C GLU A 53 66.52 -32.16 31.64
N GLU A 54 66.42 -31.08 30.85
CA GLU A 54 66.76 -29.71 31.25
C GLU A 54 65.66 -28.71 30.85
N ILE A 55 65.39 -27.73 31.72
CA ILE A 55 64.49 -26.61 31.45
C ILE A 55 65.26 -25.29 31.43
N ALA A 56 64.87 -24.38 30.53
CA ALA A 56 65.42 -23.02 30.48
C ALA A 56 64.65 -22.09 31.42
N THR A 57 65.37 -21.37 32.28
CA THR A 57 64.82 -20.31 33.14
C THR A 57 64.51 -19.05 32.33
N MET A 58 63.75 -18.11 32.92
CA MET A 58 63.48 -16.80 32.29
C MET A 58 64.76 -15.97 32.04
N SER A 59 65.84 -16.23 32.77
CA SER A 59 67.16 -15.63 32.54
C SER A 59 68.00 -16.36 31.48
N GLY A 60 67.48 -17.44 30.88
CA GLY A 60 68.14 -18.24 29.85
C GLY A 60 69.09 -19.32 30.37
N GLN A 61 69.30 -19.41 31.69
CA GLN A 61 70.09 -20.48 32.30
C GLN A 61 69.34 -21.81 32.24
N LYS A 62 70.03 -22.89 31.87
CA LYS A 62 69.47 -24.25 31.89
C LYS A 62 69.61 -24.89 33.27
N LEU A 63 68.54 -25.52 33.73
CA LEU A 63 68.48 -26.24 35.01
C LEU A 63 67.98 -27.67 34.77
N PRO A 64 68.55 -28.69 35.42
CA PRO A 64 68.07 -30.06 35.32
C PRO A 64 66.70 -30.21 36.01
N LEU A 65 65.72 -30.79 35.30
CA LEU A 65 64.39 -31.03 35.85
C LEU A 65 64.38 -32.37 36.62
N LYS A 66 64.42 -32.28 37.96
CA LYS A 66 64.41 -33.46 38.86
C LYS A 66 63.17 -33.59 39.73
N MET A 67 62.23 -32.66 39.61
CA MET A 67 60.95 -32.74 40.33
C MET A 67 60.00 -33.69 39.59
N SER A 68 59.14 -34.38 40.33
CA SER A 68 58.05 -35.16 39.74
C SER A 68 57.01 -34.22 39.14
N VAL A 69 56.52 -34.57 37.96
CA VAL A 69 55.50 -33.80 37.23
C VAL A 69 54.32 -34.72 36.99
N ASP A 70 53.19 -34.40 37.62
CA ASP A 70 51.93 -35.13 37.46
C ASP A 70 50.88 -34.22 36.82
N TYR A 71 50.23 -34.69 35.76
CA TYR A 71 49.11 -33.99 35.14
C TYR A 71 47.77 -34.57 35.61
N ILE A 72 47.04 -33.78 36.41
CA ILE A 72 45.69 -34.12 36.86
C ILE A 72 44.72 -33.08 36.28
N SER A 73 43.86 -33.50 35.37
CA SER A 73 42.88 -32.61 34.74
C SER A 73 41.71 -32.34 35.69
N PHE A 74 41.55 -31.07 36.07
CA PHE A 74 40.36 -30.52 36.71
C PHE A 74 39.55 -29.65 35.74
N SER A 75 39.78 -29.82 34.44
CA SER A 75 39.04 -29.10 33.41
C SER A 75 37.57 -29.47 33.50
N ALA A 76 36.72 -28.48 33.77
CA ALA A 76 35.28 -28.64 33.81
C ALA A 76 34.67 -28.66 32.39
N HIS A 77 35.26 -29.47 31.50
CA HIS A 77 34.73 -29.73 30.17
C HIS A 77 33.85 -30.98 30.20
N THR A 78 32.84 -31.01 29.33
CA THR A 78 32.00 -32.19 29.16
C THR A 78 32.77 -33.26 28.41
N ASP A 79 32.57 -34.51 28.79
CA ASP A 79 33.07 -35.66 28.03
C ASP A 79 32.14 -35.97 26.84
N TYR A 80 32.53 -36.94 26.01
CA TYR A 80 31.73 -37.38 24.88
C TYR A 80 30.34 -37.88 25.32
N GLN A 81 30.27 -38.62 26.43
CA GLN A 81 29.03 -39.23 26.89
C GLN A 81 28.01 -38.17 27.33
N GLN A 82 28.44 -37.18 28.11
CA GLN A 82 27.62 -36.03 28.52
C GLN A 82 27.19 -35.19 27.32
N THR A 83 28.09 -34.97 26.36
CA THR A 83 27.79 -34.19 25.15
C THR A 83 26.78 -34.91 24.25
N SER A 84 26.95 -36.22 24.04
CA SER A 84 26.00 -37.05 23.28
C SER A 84 24.64 -37.12 23.99
N GLU A 85 24.62 -37.30 25.31
CA GLU A 85 23.37 -37.29 26.10
C GLU A 85 22.63 -35.96 25.98
N PHE A 86 23.36 -34.84 26.03
CA PHE A 86 22.79 -33.50 25.86
C PHE A 86 22.17 -33.31 24.46
N ILE A 87 22.86 -33.74 23.40
CA ILE A 87 22.34 -33.68 22.03
C ILE A 87 21.12 -34.59 21.87
N ARG A 88 21.15 -35.78 22.48
CA ARG A 88 20.03 -36.75 22.45
C ARG A 88 18.78 -36.22 23.16
N ALA A 89 18.96 -35.44 24.23
CA ALA A 89 17.87 -34.82 24.96
C ALA A 89 17.21 -33.69 24.16
N LEU A 90 17.99 -32.88 23.44
CA LEU A 90 17.48 -31.73 22.68
C LEU A 90 17.03 -32.05 21.26
N LYS A 91 17.63 -33.07 20.62
CA LYS A 91 17.42 -33.44 19.21
C LYS A 91 17.41 -32.23 18.25
N PRO A 92 18.44 -31.36 18.28
CA PRO A 92 18.49 -30.20 17.41
C PRO A 92 18.68 -30.61 15.93
N PRO A 93 18.03 -29.95 14.96
CA PRO A 93 18.23 -30.25 13.53
C PRO A 93 19.65 -29.95 13.03
N HIS A 94 20.28 -28.90 13.57
CA HIS A 94 21.64 -28.47 13.21
C HIS A 94 22.49 -28.34 14.48
N VAL A 95 23.66 -28.98 14.49
CA VAL A 95 24.67 -28.91 15.55
C VAL A 95 25.92 -28.25 15.00
N ILE A 96 26.40 -27.18 15.63
CA ILE A 96 27.61 -26.47 15.20
C ILE A 96 28.67 -26.61 16.29
N LEU A 97 29.74 -27.33 15.99
CA LEU A 97 30.84 -27.61 16.90
C LEU A 97 31.85 -26.45 16.85
N VAL A 98 32.10 -25.82 17.99
CA VAL A 98 33.10 -24.73 18.20
C VAL A 98 33.93 -24.99 19.47
N HIS A 99 34.98 -24.18 19.70
CA HIS A 99 35.83 -24.26 20.92
C HIS A 99 36.41 -25.65 21.23
N GLY A 100 36.99 -26.30 20.23
CA GLY A 100 37.74 -27.55 20.41
C GLY A 100 38.95 -27.64 19.51
N GLU A 101 39.89 -28.52 19.86
CA GLU A 101 41.03 -28.85 19.01
C GLU A 101 40.54 -29.50 17.70
N GLN A 102 41.19 -29.16 16.59
CA GLN A 102 40.67 -29.48 15.25
C GLN A 102 40.47 -30.99 15.01
N ASN A 103 41.40 -31.83 15.45
CA ASN A 103 41.33 -33.29 15.26
C ASN A 103 40.28 -33.93 16.17
N GLU A 104 40.24 -33.53 17.44
CA GLU A 104 39.24 -34.00 18.41
C GLU A 104 37.82 -33.57 17.99
N MET A 105 37.67 -32.39 17.40
CA MET A 105 36.40 -31.93 16.84
C MET A 105 35.98 -32.73 15.60
N ALA A 106 36.93 -33.10 14.75
CA ALA A 106 36.65 -33.98 13.61
C ALA A 106 36.24 -35.39 14.08
N ARG A 107 36.88 -35.91 15.14
CA ARG A 107 36.52 -37.18 15.78
C ARG A 107 35.12 -37.13 16.39
N LEU A 108 34.82 -36.08 17.14
CA LEU A 108 33.50 -35.85 17.74
C LEU A 108 32.40 -35.77 16.67
N LYS A 109 32.65 -35.02 15.59
CA LYS A 109 31.72 -34.94 14.45
C LYS A 109 31.45 -36.31 13.84
N ALA A 110 32.49 -37.09 13.57
CA ALA A 110 32.34 -38.42 12.99
C ALA A 110 31.56 -39.38 13.91
N ALA A 111 31.82 -39.33 15.22
CA ALA A 111 31.11 -40.12 16.21
C ALA A 111 29.62 -39.75 16.28
N LEU A 112 29.29 -38.45 16.23
CA LEU A 112 27.90 -37.99 16.21
C LEU A 112 27.18 -38.37 14.91
N ILE A 113 27.81 -38.23 13.74
CA ILE A 113 27.19 -38.62 12.47
C ILE A 113 26.86 -40.12 12.49
N ARG A 114 27.81 -40.96 12.93
CA ARG A 114 27.62 -42.41 13.04
C ARG A 114 26.52 -42.80 14.04
N GLU A 115 26.39 -42.06 15.13
CA GLU A 115 25.35 -42.35 16.14
C GLU A 115 23.93 -42.12 15.61
N TYR A 116 23.75 -41.18 14.68
CA TYR A 116 22.44 -40.80 14.14
C TYR A 116 22.21 -41.24 12.68
N GLU A 117 23.16 -41.95 12.05
CA GLU A 117 23.04 -42.39 10.66
C GLU A 117 21.91 -43.39 10.42
N ASP A 118 21.65 -44.27 11.41
CA ASP A 118 20.63 -45.32 11.35
C ASP A 118 19.24 -44.87 11.84
N ASN A 119 19.06 -43.58 12.18
CA ASN A 119 17.82 -43.08 12.79
C ASN A 119 16.95 -42.30 11.79
N ASP A 120 15.99 -42.99 11.17
CA ASP A 120 15.06 -42.39 10.20
C ASP A 120 14.15 -41.29 10.77
N GLN A 121 13.99 -41.20 12.09
CA GLN A 121 13.09 -40.23 12.73
C GLN A 121 13.76 -38.90 13.07
N VAL A 122 15.08 -38.90 13.28
CA VAL A 122 15.81 -37.73 13.82
C VAL A 122 17.02 -37.46 12.93
N HIS A 123 16.86 -36.48 12.05
CA HIS A 123 17.95 -36.01 11.20
C HIS A 123 18.70 -34.86 11.89
N ILE A 124 19.97 -35.10 12.24
CA ILE A 124 20.87 -34.10 12.83
C ILE A 124 22.01 -33.82 11.86
N GLU A 125 22.14 -32.57 11.41
CA GLU A 125 23.26 -32.13 10.58
C GLU A 125 24.36 -31.51 11.46
N VAL A 126 25.57 -32.08 11.40
CA VAL A 126 26.70 -31.64 12.24
C VAL A 126 27.71 -30.83 11.42
N HIS A 127 27.98 -29.61 11.85
CA HIS A 127 28.94 -28.67 11.25
C HIS A 127 30.14 -28.45 12.17
N ASN A 128 31.34 -28.28 11.61
CA ASN A 128 32.57 -27.94 12.34
C ASN A 128 33.36 -26.86 11.58
N PRO A 129 32.80 -25.64 11.44
CA PRO A 129 33.38 -24.59 10.63
C PRO A 129 34.72 -24.10 11.19
N ARG A 130 35.66 -23.75 10.30
CA ARG A 130 36.91 -23.09 10.68
C ARG A 130 36.67 -21.62 11.01
N ASN A 131 37.66 -20.98 11.64
CA ASN A 131 37.66 -19.53 11.76
C ASN A 131 37.47 -18.91 10.36
N THR A 132 36.62 -17.88 10.29
CA THR A 132 36.18 -17.19 9.06
C THR A 132 35.33 -18.01 8.09
N GLU A 133 34.90 -19.21 8.44
CA GLU A 133 33.92 -20.00 7.67
C GLU A 133 32.49 -19.72 8.16
N ALA A 134 31.59 -19.38 7.24
CA ALA A 134 30.19 -19.09 7.55
C ALA A 134 29.29 -20.33 7.32
N VAL A 135 28.45 -20.65 8.30
CA VAL A 135 27.42 -21.70 8.18
C VAL A 135 26.10 -21.04 7.78
N THR A 136 25.57 -21.38 6.61
CA THR A 136 24.32 -20.82 6.09
C THR A 136 23.18 -21.80 6.31
N LEU A 137 22.17 -21.39 7.11
CA LEU A 137 20.99 -22.20 7.40
C LEU A 137 19.73 -21.49 6.89
N ASN A 138 18.88 -22.23 6.18
CA ASN A 138 17.66 -21.68 5.58
C ASN A 138 16.44 -22.01 6.44
N PHE A 139 15.89 -21.00 7.10
CA PHE A 139 14.67 -21.15 7.90
C PHE A 139 13.46 -20.56 7.15
N ARG A 140 12.54 -21.43 6.71
CA ARG A 140 11.24 -21.00 6.18
C ARG A 140 10.27 -20.80 7.34
N GLY A 141 10.10 -19.56 7.76
CA GLY A 141 9.06 -19.18 8.71
C GLY A 141 7.79 -18.77 7.98
N GLU A 142 6.65 -19.35 8.35
CA GLU A 142 5.34 -18.83 7.93
C GLU A 142 5.13 -17.46 8.56
N LYS A 143 4.78 -16.46 7.73
CA LYS A 143 4.48 -15.11 8.23
C LYS A 143 3.03 -15.06 8.69
N LEU A 144 2.84 -15.14 10.00
CA LEU A 144 1.53 -15.02 10.62
C LEU A 144 1.17 -13.54 10.82
N ALA A 145 0.09 -13.11 10.20
CA ALA A 145 -0.49 -11.78 10.41
C ALA A 145 -1.75 -11.89 11.27
N LYS A 146 -1.85 -11.05 12.30
CA LYS A 146 -3.00 -11.01 13.21
C LYS A 146 -3.93 -9.87 12.80
N VAL A 147 -5.19 -10.19 12.59
CA VAL A 147 -6.23 -9.17 12.38
C VAL A 147 -6.61 -8.57 13.73
N MET A 148 -6.70 -7.25 13.83
CA MET A 148 -7.10 -6.55 15.06
C MET A 148 -8.11 -5.43 14.76
N GLY A 149 -8.75 -4.93 15.81
CA GLY A 149 -9.77 -3.88 15.72
C GLY A 149 -11.08 -4.41 15.14
N SER A 150 -11.81 -3.54 14.46
CA SER A 150 -13.11 -3.81 13.83
C SER A 150 -13.10 -4.96 12.82
N LEU A 151 -11.96 -5.21 12.15
CA LEU A 151 -11.84 -6.35 11.24
C LEU A 151 -11.93 -7.70 11.96
N ALA A 152 -11.73 -7.73 13.27
CA ALA A 152 -11.81 -8.94 14.10
C ALA A 152 -13.21 -9.15 14.73
N ASP A 153 -14.16 -8.24 14.54
CA ASP A 153 -15.49 -8.31 15.15
C ASP A 153 -16.32 -9.50 14.63
N ARG A 154 -16.09 -9.88 13.36
CA ARG A 154 -16.71 -11.06 12.75
C ARG A 154 -15.68 -12.18 12.63
N LYS A 155 -16.10 -13.40 12.96
CA LYS A 155 -15.26 -14.59 12.78
C LYS A 155 -14.89 -14.74 11.31
N CYS A 156 -13.59 -14.75 11.02
CA CYS A 156 -13.08 -14.93 9.66
C CYS A 156 -13.50 -16.30 9.09
N ALA A 157 -14.06 -16.31 7.89
CA ALA A 157 -14.32 -17.51 7.12
C ALA A 157 -13.18 -17.77 6.12
N GLN A 158 -12.92 -19.05 5.81
CA GLN A 158 -11.91 -19.40 4.80
C GLN A 158 -12.33 -18.88 3.43
N GLY A 159 -11.43 -18.18 2.74
CA GLY A 159 -11.70 -17.56 1.43
C GLY A 159 -12.34 -16.16 1.50
N GLN A 160 -12.65 -15.65 2.69
CA GLN A 160 -13.12 -14.28 2.86
C GLN A 160 -12.02 -13.29 2.47
N ARG A 161 -12.36 -12.30 1.62
CA ARG A 161 -11.45 -11.20 1.33
C ARG A 161 -11.30 -10.31 2.56
N VAL A 162 -10.05 -10.07 2.95
CA VAL A 162 -9.69 -9.13 4.01
C VAL A 162 -8.94 -7.98 3.37
N SER A 163 -9.45 -6.76 3.51
CA SER A 163 -8.80 -5.53 3.06
C SER A 163 -8.53 -4.63 4.25
N GLY A 164 -7.29 -4.17 4.37
CA GLY A 164 -6.85 -3.34 5.49
C GLY A 164 -5.40 -2.91 5.32
N ILE A 165 -4.90 -2.21 6.33
CA ILE A 165 -3.50 -1.76 6.40
C ILE A 165 -2.69 -2.84 7.13
N LEU A 166 -1.60 -3.30 6.52
CA LEU A 166 -0.65 -4.21 7.15
C LEU A 166 0.45 -3.40 7.86
N VAL A 167 0.51 -3.52 9.17
CA VAL A 167 1.54 -2.91 10.01
C VAL A 167 2.53 -3.99 10.45
N LYS A 168 3.82 -3.78 10.16
CA LYS A 168 4.90 -4.65 10.60
C LYS A 168 5.64 -4.00 11.77
N LYS A 169 5.62 -4.64 12.94
CA LYS A 169 6.44 -4.27 14.10
C LYS A 169 7.42 -5.41 14.39
N ASN A 170 8.68 -5.22 13.99
CA ASN A 170 9.72 -6.26 14.05
C ASN A 170 9.33 -7.51 13.25
N PHE A 171 9.08 -8.63 13.93
CA PHE A 171 8.65 -9.90 13.32
C PHE A 171 7.14 -10.12 13.39
N ASN A 172 6.40 -9.23 14.06
CA ASN A 172 4.95 -9.33 14.18
C ASN A 172 4.26 -8.54 13.07
N TYR A 173 3.27 -9.17 12.47
CA TYR A 173 2.44 -8.59 11.42
C TYR A 173 1.02 -8.40 11.95
N HIS A 174 0.47 -7.20 11.77
CA HIS A 174 -0.87 -6.84 12.20
C HIS A 174 -1.65 -6.26 11.02
N ILE A 175 -2.88 -6.71 10.81
CA ILE A 175 -3.79 -6.20 9.79
C ILE A 175 -4.89 -5.42 10.51
N LEU A 176 -5.05 -4.16 10.14
CA LEU A 176 -5.93 -3.19 10.79
C LEU A 176 -6.87 -2.52 9.79
N ASN A 177 -8.01 -2.03 10.27
CA ASN A 177 -8.80 -1.07 9.51
C ASN A 177 -8.05 0.27 9.49
N PRO A 178 -8.08 1.06 8.39
CA PRO A 178 -7.65 2.45 8.41
C PRO A 178 -8.19 3.28 9.60
N SER A 179 -9.44 3.04 10.02
CA SER A 179 -10.05 3.74 11.16
C SER A 179 -9.44 3.38 12.53
N ASP A 180 -8.92 2.16 12.67
CA ASP A 180 -8.40 1.66 13.95
C ASP A 180 -6.88 1.92 14.10
N LEU A 181 -6.24 2.50 13.09
CA LEU A 181 -4.80 2.67 13.03
C LEU A 181 -4.27 3.48 14.22
N SER A 182 -4.90 4.60 14.55
CA SER A 182 -4.51 5.48 15.67
C SER A 182 -4.78 4.88 17.05
N THR A 183 -5.63 3.85 17.13
CA THR A 183 -5.96 3.18 18.39
C THR A 183 -4.90 2.15 18.77
N TYR A 184 -4.38 1.42 17.78
CA TYR A 184 -3.43 0.31 17.99
C TYR A 184 -1.99 0.64 17.62
N THR A 185 -1.76 1.78 16.96
CA THR A 185 -0.43 2.23 16.55
C THR A 185 -0.25 3.71 16.87
N GLU A 186 1.00 4.14 16.95
CA GLU A 186 1.37 5.56 17.08
C GLU A 186 1.20 6.34 15.76
N LEU A 187 0.69 5.68 14.71
CA LEU A 187 0.46 6.30 13.41
C LEU A 187 -0.90 6.99 13.41
N ALA A 188 -0.89 8.29 13.17
CA ALA A 188 -2.10 9.05 12.88
C ALA A 188 -2.38 9.06 11.37
N MET A 189 -3.66 8.99 11.00
CA MET A 189 -4.07 9.27 9.63
C MET A 189 -4.24 10.78 9.46
N SER A 190 -3.57 11.34 8.46
CA SER A 190 -3.70 12.76 8.10
C SER A 190 -4.33 12.85 6.72
N THR A 191 -5.34 13.71 6.58
CA THR A 191 -5.90 14.07 5.27
C THR A 191 -5.45 15.49 4.94
N VAL A 192 -4.87 15.68 3.76
CA VAL A 192 -4.49 17.00 3.27
C VAL A 192 -5.68 17.60 2.54
N LYS A 193 -6.05 18.83 2.90
CA LYS A 193 -7.07 19.62 2.22
C LYS A 193 -6.37 20.72 1.44
N GLN A 194 -6.70 20.87 0.18
CA GLN A 194 -6.17 21.93 -0.68
C GLN A 194 -7.25 22.95 -0.98
N THR A 195 -6.83 24.21 -1.00
CA THR A 195 -7.68 25.36 -1.31
C THR A 195 -6.95 26.23 -2.31
N GLN A 196 -7.60 26.53 -3.43
CA GLN A 196 -7.04 27.36 -4.48
C GLN A 196 -7.98 28.51 -4.80
N ALA A 197 -7.45 29.73 -4.73
CA ALA A 197 -8.16 30.93 -5.12
C ALA A 197 -7.77 31.32 -6.55
N ILE A 198 -8.77 31.41 -7.43
CA ILE A 198 -8.59 31.79 -8.83
C ILE A 198 -9.34 33.11 -9.07
N PRO A 199 -8.68 34.18 -9.53
CA PRO A 199 -9.37 35.41 -9.90
C PRO A 199 -10.44 35.13 -10.96
N PHE A 200 -11.65 35.64 -10.79
CA PHE A 200 -12.76 35.37 -11.69
C PHE A 200 -13.74 36.54 -11.69
N THR A 201 -13.93 37.14 -12.85
CA THR A 201 -14.80 38.31 -13.05
C THR A 201 -15.95 38.03 -14.02
N GLY A 202 -16.10 36.78 -14.47
CA GLY A 202 -17.13 36.36 -15.40
C GLY A 202 -18.52 36.20 -14.73
N PRO A 203 -19.60 36.09 -15.52
CA PRO A 203 -20.92 35.80 -14.99
C PRO A 203 -20.98 34.40 -14.37
N TYR A 204 -21.54 34.30 -13.15
CA TYR A 204 -21.72 33.03 -12.45
C TYR A 204 -22.53 32.00 -13.25
N SER A 205 -23.60 32.42 -13.92
CA SER A 205 -24.46 31.55 -14.74
C SER A 205 -23.70 30.87 -15.88
N LEU A 206 -22.73 31.58 -16.48
CA LEU A 206 -21.91 31.06 -17.55
C LEU A 206 -20.92 30.03 -17.02
N LEU A 207 -20.31 30.29 -15.86
CA LEU A 207 -19.45 29.31 -15.18
C LEU A 207 -20.22 28.02 -14.86
N VAL A 208 -21.44 28.12 -14.31
CA VAL A 208 -22.29 26.95 -14.02
C VAL A 208 -22.61 26.17 -15.30
N CYS A 209 -22.92 26.85 -16.41
CA CYS A 209 -23.21 26.20 -17.69
C CYS A 209 -22.01 25.39 -18.20
N HIS A 210 -20.82 26.00 -18.23
CA HIS A 210 -19.59 25.31 -18.67
C HIS A 210 -19.20 24.16 -17.74
N LEU A 211 -19.42 24.29 -16.42
CA LEU A 211 -19.18 23.20 -15.48
C LEU A 211 -20.17 22.04 -15.67
N ARG A 212 -21.43 22.31 -16.01
CA ARG A 212 -22.41 21.28 -16.36
C ARG A 212 -22.08 20.58 -17.68
N ASN A 213 -21.46 21.29 -18.62
CA ASN A 213 -20.93 20.68 -19.85
C ASN A 213 -19.71 19.79 -19.56
N LEU A 214 -18.85 20.18 -18.61
CA LEU A 214 -17.72 19.36 -18.18
C LEU A 214 -18.20 18.08 -17.49
N THR A 215 -19.24 18.16 -16.66
CA THR A 215 -19.81 17.02 -15.94
C THR A 215 -21.28 17.23 -15.62
N GLY A 216 -22.10 16.20 -15.81
CA GLY A 216 -23.51 16.22 -15.39
C GLY A 216 -23.71 16.20 -13.87
N ASP A 217 -22.63 16.04 -13.09
CA ASP A 217 -22.63 15.94 -11.63
C ASP A 217 -22.20 17.27 -10.98
N VAL A 218 -23.00 18.32 -11.23
CA VAL A 218 -22.87 19.66 -10.61
C VAL A 218 -24.10 19.94 -9.77
N GLU A 219 -23.93 19.89 -8.45
CA GLU A 219 -24.97 20.19 -7.47
C GLU A 219 -24.76 21.59 -6.91
N GLU A 220 -25.81 22.42 -6.92
CA GLU A 220 -25.80 23.73 -6.27
C GLU A 220 -26.26 23.55 -4.81
N LEU A 221 -25.45 24.02 -3.86
CA LEU A 221 -25.75 23.85 -2.44
C LEU A 221 -26.56 25.05 -1.94
N ASP A 222 -27.86 24.84 -1.75
CA ASP A 222 -28.77 25.85 -1.19
C ASP A 222 -28.52 26.01 0.32
N GLY A 223 -28.33 27.25 0.79
CA GLY A 223 -28.27 27.58 2.23
C GLY A 223 -26.94 28.18 2.73
N THR A 224 -25.96 28.40 1.87
CA THR A 224 -24.73 29.15 2.19
C THR A 224 -24.89 30.63 1.83
N GLU A 225 -24.33 31.55 2.63
CA GLU A 225 -24.33 33.00 2.32
C GLU A 225 -23.66 33.33 0.98
N LYS A 226 -22.82 32.42 0.49
CA LYS A 226 -22.09 32.49 -0.79
C LYS A 226 -22.62 31.42 -1.76
N LYS A 227 -22.55 31.70 -3.06
CA LYS A 227 -22.95 30.73 -4.09
C LYS A 227 -21.93 29.60 -4.15
N THR A 228 -22.35 28.38 -3.81
CA THR A 228 -21.46 27.22 -3.70
C THR A 228 -21.95 26.08 -4.59
N LEU A 229 -21.04 25.53 -5.38
CA LEU A 229 -21.25 24.36 -6.23
C LEU A 229 -20.42 23.20 -5.73
N LYS A 230 -20.96 21.99 -5.86
CA LYS A 230 -20.25 20.74 -5.64
C LYS A 230 -20.10 20.04 -6.99
N VAL A 231 -18.85 19.91 -7.45
CA VAL A 231 -18.50 19.35 -8.76
C VAL A 231 -17.82 18.00 -8.54
N PHE A 232 -18.22 16.97 -9.31
CA PHE A 232 -17.74 15.58 -9.15
C PHE A 232 -17.91 15.02 -7.73
N LYS A 233 -18.86 15.55 -6.94
CA LYS A 233 -19.12 15.23 -5.52
C LYS A 233 -17.95 15.46 -4.54
N ASN A 234 -16.76 15.80 -5.03
CA ASN A 234 -15.54 15.87 -4.24
C ASN A 234 -14.88 17.25 -4.26
N ILE A 235 -15.19 18.09 -5.26
CA ILE A 235 -14.64 19.44 -5.40
C ILE A 235 -15.72 20.44 -5.02
N THR A 236 -15.41 21.32 -4.06
CA THR A 236 -16.30 22.42 -3.65
C THR A 236 -15.82 23.70 -4.29
N LEU A 237 -16.71 24.38 -5.02
CA LEU A 237 -16.44 25.65 -5.68
C LEU A 237 -17.29 26.73 -5.02
N ILE A 238 -16.63 27.75 -4.47
CA ILE A 238 -17.27 28.88 -3.80
C ILE A 238 -17.04 30.12 -4.66
N HIS A 239 -18.10 30.74 -5.14
CA HIS A 239 -18.02 31.97 -5.93
C HIS A 239 -18.10 33.20 -5.02
N GLU A 240 -17.06 34.02 -5.09
CA GLU A 240 -16.93 35.28 -4.35
C GLU A 240 -16.81 36.46 -5.32
N VAL A 241 -16.87 37.68 -4.80
CA VAL A 241 -16.73 38.88 -5.65
C VAL A 241 -15.29 38.96 -6.18
N GLY A 242 -15.13 38.76 -7.49
CA GLY A 242 -13.84 38.86 -8.17
C GLY A 242 -12.96 37.61 -8.12
N MET A 243 -13.44 36.50 -7.53
CA MET A 243 -12.69 35.25 -7.45
C MET A 243 -13.58 34.02 -7.22
N VAL A 244 -13.05 32.87 -7.58
CA VAL A 244 -13.61 31.54 -7.30
C VAL A 244 -12.62 30.78 -6.43
N VAL A 245 -13.11 30.19 -5.35
CA VAL A 245 -12.32 29.36 -4.44
C VAL A 245 -12.69 27.90 -4.66
N LEU A 246 -11.71 27.11 -5.06
CA LEU A 246 -11.81 25.65 -5.13
C LEU A 246 -11.27 25.03 -3.86
N GLU A 247 -11.98 24.03 -3.35
CA GLU A 247 -11.63 23.33 -2.13
C GLU A 247 -11.86 21.83 -2.29
N TRP A 248 -10.83 21.02 -2.03
CA TRP A 248 -10.91 19.56 -2.14
C TRP A 248 -9.97 18.84 -1.17
N ALA A 249 -10.25 17.56 -0.92
CA ALA A 249 -9.31 16.67 -0.25
C ALA A 249 -8.27 16.17 -1.26
N ALA A 250 -6.98 16.43 -1.00
CA ALA A 250 -5.88 16.14 -1.92
C ALA A 250 -5.69 14.63 -2.08
N ASN A 251 -5.81 14.17 -3.32
CA ASN A 251 -5.48 12.82 -3.75
C ASN A 251 -5.43 12.80 -5.29
N PRO A 252 -4.75 11.84 -5.92
CA PRO A 252 -4.53 11.87 -7.37
C PRO A 252 -5.79 12.01 -8.23
N LEU A 253 -6.93 11.50 -7.77
CA LEU A 253 -8.20 11.60 -8.48
C LEU A 253 -8.83 12.99 -8.33
N ASN A 254 -8.91 13.50 -7.09
CA ASN A 254 -9.48 14.80 -6.81
C ASN A 254 -8.58 15.94 -7.33
N ASP A 255 -7.27 15.76 -7.34
CA ASP A 255 -6.33 16.74 -7.90
C ASP A 255 -6.56 16.89 -9.41
N MET A 256 -6.75 15.77 -10.12
CA MET A 256 -7.11 15.78 -11.55
C MET A 256 -8.48 16.45 -11.78
N TYR A 257 -9.47 16.20 -10.92
CA TYR A 257 -10.76 16.89 -11.00
C TYR A 257 -10.65 18.40 -10.73
N ALA A 258 -9.84 18.79 -9.74
CA ALA A 258 -9.59 20.19 -9.42
C ALA A 258 -8.89 20.91 -10.59
N ASP A 259 -7.93 20.25 -11.26
CA ASP A 259 -7.25 20.78 -12.45
C ASP A 259 -8.22 20.96 -13.63
N ALA A 260 -9.12 20.00 -13.85
CA ALA A 260 -10.15 20.11 -14.89
C ALA A 260 -11.10 21.28 -14.63
N VAL A 261 -11.57 21.42 -13.38
CA VAL A 261 -12.44 22.55 -12.98
C VAL A 261 -11.70 23.88 -13.11
N THR A 262 -10.43 23.94 -12.66
CA THR A 262 -9.56 25.12 -12.80
C THR A 262 -9.41 25.53 -14.26
N THR A 263 -9.20 24.56 -15.16
CA THR A 263 -9.08 24.81 -16.60
C THR A 263 -10.35 25.46 -17.14
N VAL A 264 -11.53 24.97 -16.76
CA VAL A 264 -12.81 25.58 -17.14
C VAL A 264 -12.96 27.00 -16.60
N VAL A 265 -12.59 27.24 -15.33
CA VAL A 265 -12.64 28.60 -14.75
C VAL A 265 -11.75 29.57 -15.55
N LEU A 266 -10.52 29.15 -15.88
CA LEU A 266 -9.57 29.94 -16.64
C LEU A 266 -10.00 30.15 -18.11
N GLU A 267 -10.61 29.14 -18.73
CA GLU A 267 -11.17 29.25 -20.07
C GLU A 267 -12.28 30.29 -20.13
N VAL A 268 -13.23 30.22 -19.20
CA VAL A 268 -14.33 31.18 -19.10
C VAL A 268 -13.83 32.60 -18.86
N GLN A 269 -12.79 32.75 -18.03
CA GLN A 269 -12.19 34.05 -17.73
C GLN A 269 -11.43 34.63 -18.95
N SER A 270 -10.70 33.78 -19.69
CA SER A 270 -9.87 34.20 -20.82
C SER A 270 -10.66 34.48 -22.10
N ASN A 271 -11.93 34.05 -22.19
CA ASN A 271 -12.79 34.26 -23.35
C ASN A 271 -13.93 35.29 -23.12
N PRO A 272 -13.63 36.60 -23.17
CA PRO A 272 -14.65 37.65 -23.02
C PRO A 272 -15.62 37.76 -24.22
N LYS A 273 -15.38 37.04 -25.33
CA LYS A 273 -16.28 37.01 -26.50
C LYS A 273 -17.44 36.01 -26.31
N ALA A 274 -17.21 34.88 -25.63
CA ALA A 274 -18.26 33.92 -25.24
C ALA A 274 -19.27 34.53 -24.24
N GLN A 275 -18.81 35.46 -23.39
CA GLN A 275 -19.66 36.19 -22.44
C GLN A 275 -20.78 37.01 -23.13
N LYS A 276 -20.55 37.51 -24.36
CA LYS A 276 -21.56 38.28 -25.12
C LYS A 276 -22.62 37.40 -25.77
N VAL A 277 -22.30 36.15 -26.09
CA VAL A 277 -23.25 35.18 -26.69
C VAL A 277 -24.17 34.64 -25.60
N CYS A 278 -23.62 34.25 -24.45
CA CYS A 278 -24.41 33.74 -23.32
C CYS A 278 -25.35 34.81 -22.72
N TYR A 279 -24.96 36.09 -22.67
CA TYR A 279 -25.85 37.18 -22.18
C TYR A 279 -27.10 37.39 -23.07
N LYS A 280 -27.04 36.99 -24.35
CA LYS A 280 -28.23 36.94 -25.22
C LYS A 280 -29.05 35.67 -24.99
N VAL A 281 -28.40 34.55 -24.68
CA VAL A 281 -29.07 33.29 -24.34
C VAL A 281 -29.73 33.33 -22.96
N THR A 282 -29.20 34.09 -21.98
CA THR A 282 -29.78 34.14 -20.63
C THR A 282 -31.06 34.99 -20.51
N LYS A 283 -31.40 35.82 -21.51
CA LYS A 283 -32.76 36.38 -21.62
C LYS A 283 -33.77 35.42 -22.25
N ILE A 284 -33.30 34.31 -22.82
CA ILE A 284 -34.14 33.26 -23.41
C ILE A 284 -34.41 32.15 -22.37
N THR A 285 -33.57 32.02 -21.34
CA THR A 285 -33.71 30.97 -20.31
C THR A 285 -34.62 31.35 -19.13
N ASP A 286 -35.69 32.11 -19.37
CA ASP A 286 -36.91 32.04 -18.54
C ASP A 286 -38.07 31.34 -19.30
N GLY A 287 -37.81 30.81 -20.50
CA GLY A 287 -38.79 30.07 -21.28
C GLY A 287 -38.13 28.92 -22.03
N ALA A 288 -38.08 27.75 -21.40
CA ALA A 288 -37.77 26.51 -22.10
C ALA A 288 -38.95 26.10 -23.00
N ILE A 289 -39.11 26.76 -24.15
CA ILE A 289 -39.82 26.26 -25.33
C ILE A 289 -39.09 26.89 -26.53
N MET A 290 -38.50 26.07 -27.41
CA MET A 290 -38.17 26.54 -28.77
C MET A 290 -39.40 27.25 -29.33
N ASP A 291 -39.23 28.42 -29.95
CA ASP A 291 -40.35 29.08 -30.64
C ASP A 291 -40.72 28.20 -31.85
N MET A 292 -41.62 27.24 -31.64
CA MET A 292 -42.01 26.22 -32.63
C MET A 292 -42.56 26.88 -33.89
N ASP A 293 -43.11 28.09 -33.74
CA ASP A 293 -43.57 28.94 -34.83
C ASP A 293 -42.41 29.37 -35.76
N VAL A 294 -41.21 29.59 -35.21
CA VAL A 294 -40.01 29.94 -36.00
C VAL A 294 -39.46 28.73 -36.73
N PHE A 295 -39.49 27.55 -36.12
CA PHE A 295 -39.08 26.31 -36.78
C PHE A 295 -40.05 25.96 -37.91
N GLN A 296 -41.36 26.05 -37.65
CA GLN A 296 -42.43 25.80 -38.61
C GLN A 296 -42.33 26.74 -39.82
N ALA A 297 -42.24 28.05 -39.61
CA ALA A 297 -42.16 29.01 -40.71
C ALA A 297 -40.91 28.83 -41.58
N ARG A 298 -39.79 28.37 -41.00
CA ARG A 298 -38.55 28.12 -41.75
C ARG A 298 -38.59 26.79 -42.49
N LEU A 299 -39.20 25.77 -41.90
CA LEU A 299 -39.39 24.48 -42.54
C LEU A 299 -40.32 24.61 -43.74
N GLU A 300 -41.38 25.41 -43.62
CA GLU A 300 -42.29 25.73 -44.71
C GLU A 300 -41.58 26.38 -45.91
N VAL A 301 -40.85 27.46 -45.67
CA VAL A 301 -40.08 28.13 -46.74
C VAL A 301 -39.06 27.20 -47.38
N MET A 302 -38.40 26.34 -46.59
CA MET A 302 -37.40 25.41 -47.11
C MET A 302 -38.03 24.31 -47.97
N LEU A 303 -39.16 23.74 -47.55
CA LEU A 303 -39.84 22.70 -48.32
C LEU A 303 -40.47 23.25 -49.59
N HIS A 304 -41.01 24.47 -49.56
CA HIS A 304 -41.49 25.16 -50.76
C HIS A 304 -40.36 25.47 -51.75
N ASP A 305 -39.18 25.87 -51.29
CA ASP A 305 -38.01 26.10 -52.17
C ASP A 305 -37.47 24.79 -52.76
N MET A 306 -37.53 23.68 -52.01
CA MET A 306 -37.03 22.38 -52.45
C MET A 306 -37.98 21.65 -53.41
N PHE A 307 -39.29 21.70 -53.20
CA PHE A 307 -40.28 20.88 -53.93
C PHE A 307 -41.32 21.68 -54.72
N GLY A 308 -41.41 23.00 -54.51
CA GLY A 308 -42.38 23.89 -55.15
C GLY A 308 -43.65 24.12 -54.31
N GLU A 309 -44.34 25.25 -54.55
CA GLU A 309 -45.55 25.63 -53.82
C GLU A 309 -46.74 24.69 -54.03
N GLU A 310 -46.84 24.05 -55.19
CA GLU A 310 -47.94 23.13 -55.52
C GLU A 310 -47.78 21.73 -54.89
N CYS A 311 -46.60 21.42 -54.35
CA CYS A 311 -46.23 20.09 -53.84
C CYS A 311 -46.28 19.99 -52.31
N VAL A 312 -46.48 21.10 -51.60
CA VAL A 312 -46.47 21.13 -50.12
C VAL A 312 -47.77 21.73 -49.62
N ASP A 313 -48.52 20.97 -48.83
CA ASP A 313 -49.77 21.43 -48.22
C ASP A 313 -49.66 21.53 -46.69
N PHE A 314 -50.25 22.59 -46.15
CA PHE A 314 -50.25 22.99 -44.75
C PHE A 314 -51.70 23.02 -44.23
N SER A 315 -52.34 21.86 -44.23
CA SER A 315 -53.79 21.79 -43.96
C SER A 315 -54.17 21.77 -42.48
N ASP A 316 -53.25 21.44 -41.54
CA ASP A 316 -53.63 21.19 -40.13
C ASP A 316 -52.72 21.82 -39.05
N GLY A 317 -51.84 22.76 -39.42
CA GLY A 317 -50.98 23.53 -38.50
C GLY A 317 -49.94 22.72 -37.69
N LYS A 318 -50.06 21.39 -37.64
CA LYS A 318 -49.18 20.45 -36.92
C LYS A 318 -48.54 19.40 -37.83
N LEU A 319 -49.08 19.24 -39.04
CA LEU A 319 -48.65 18.27 -40.02
C LEU A 319 -48.43 18.96 -41.37
N ILE A 320 -47.30 18.64 -42.01
CA ILE A 320 -46.97 19.10 -43.36
C ILE A 320 -47.02 17.89 -44.28
N SER A 321 -47.78 17.96 -45.37
CA SER A 321 -47.78 16.92 -46.42
C SER A 321 -47.00 17.40 -47.63
N VAL A 322 -46.04 16.59 -48.07
CA VAL A 322 -45.25 16.81 -49.30
C VAL A 322 -45.63 15.71 -50.29
N THR A 323 -46.18 16.08 -51.44
CA THR A 323 -46.56 15.16 -52.51
C THR A 323 -45.73 15.44 -53.77
N VAL A 324 -44.94 14.46 -54.20
CA VAL A 324 -44.13 14.54 -55.43
C VAL A 324 -44.34 13.28 -56.24
N ASP A 325 -44.62 13.42 -57.55
CA ASP A 325 -44.80 12.31 -58.50
C ASP A 325 -45.78 11.20 -58.05
N GLY A 326 -46.82 11.57 -57.28
CA GLY A 326 -47.85 10.66 -56.79
C GLY A 326 -47.52 9.94 -55.48
N GLN A 327 -46.39 10.27 -54.84
CA GLN A 327 -46.01 9.79 -53.52
C GLN A 327 -46.18 10.91 -52.47
N THR A 328 -46.93 10.64 -51.40
CA THR A 328 -47.17 11.61 -50.32
C THR A 328 -46.43 11.21 -49.05
N VAL A 329 -45.76 12.18 -48.44
CA VAL A 329 -45.03 12.04 -47.18
C VAL A 329 -45.49 13.10 -46.19
N HIS A 330 -45.73 12.70 -44.96
CA HIS A 330 -46.16 13.55 -43.87
C HIS A 330 -45.03 13.81 -42.87
N VAL A 331 -44.83 15.07 -42.50
CA VAL A 331 -43.88 15.51 -41.47
C VAL A 331 -44.65 15.96 -40.25
N SER A 332 -44.44 15.29 -39.11
CA SER A 332 -44.97 15.74 -37.82
C SER A 332 -44.06 16.79 -37.20
N LEU A 333 -44.60 17.98 -36.95
CA LEU A 333 -43.85 19.08 -36.31
C LEU A 333 -43.54 18.80 -34.83
N GLU A 334 -44.35 17.97 -34.16
CA GLU A 334 -44.17 17.63 -32.74
C GLU A 334 -43.08 16.57 -32.53
N THR A 335 -43.08 15.51 -33.34
CA THR A 335 -42.12 14.40 -33.21
C THR A 335 -40.93 14.52 -34.13
N ARG A 336 -40.98 15.40 -35.14
CA ARG A 336 -40.00 15.56 -36.23
C ARG A 336 -39.82 14.31 -37.09
N SER A 337 -40.73 13.36 -36.97
CA SER A 337 -40.71 12.13 -37.76
C SER A 337 -41.42 12.32 -39.09
N VAL A 338 -40.87 11.70 -40.13
CA VAL A 338 -41.35 11.74 -41.50
C VAL A 338 -41.92 10.35 -41.85
N TYR A 339 -43.20 10.26 -42.23
CA TYR A 339 -43.87 8.99 -42.52
C TYR A 339 -44.63 9.06 -43.86
N PRO A 340 -44.61 7.99 -44.67
CA PRO A 340 -45.36 7.94 -45.93
C PRO A 340 -46.86 7.73 -45.68
N GLU A 341 -47.71 8.20 -46.59
CA GLU A 341 -49.17 8.02 -46.52
C GLU A 341 -49.59 6.57 -46.87
N ASP A 342 -48.87 5.91 -47.79
CA ASP A 342 -49.14 4.54 -48.24
C ASP A 342 -47.95 3.60 -47.96
N ASP A 343 -48.20 2.50 -47.24
CA ASP A 343 -47.22 1.49 -46.80
C ASP A 343 -46.70 0.57 -47.94
N ALA A 344 -46.88 0.97 -49.21
CA ALA A 344 -46.77 0.09 -50.37
C ALA A 344 -46.06 0.69 -51.60
N THR A 345 -45.01 1.49 -51.41
CA THR A 345 -44.10 1.89 -52.49
C THR A 345 -42.64 1.60 -52.12
N ASP A 346 -41.92 0.83 -52.94
CA ASP A 346 -40.51 0.42 -52.75
C ASP A 346 -39.50 1.58 -52.86
N ASP A 347 -39.96 2.81 -53.09
CA ASP A 347 -39.12 3.98 -53.32
C ASP A 347 -39.13 4.91 -52.09
N ASP A 348 -38.25 4.62 -51.13
CA ASP A 348 -38.13 5.37 -49.87
C ASP A 348 -37.34 6.71 -50.02
N SER A 349 -36.96 7.06 -51.25
CA SER A 349 -36.04 8.17 -51.55
C SER A 349 -36.60 9.54 -51.19
N LEU A 350 -37.90 9.78 -51.39
CA LEU A 350 -38.56 11.03 -51.01
C LEU A 350 -38.61 11.21 -49.48
N ARG A 351 -38.93 10.12 -48.76
CA ARG A 351 -38.97 10.10 -47.28
C ARG A 351 -37.60 10.43 -46.68
N GLU A 352 -36.55 9.75 -47.13
CA GLU A 352 -35.18 9.98 -46.66
C GLU A 352 -34.70 11.42 -46.96
N MET A 353 -35.07 11.97 -48.12
CA MET A 353 -34.70 13.33 -48.50
C MET A 353 -35.36 14.37 -47.60
N VAL A 354 -36.66 14.22 -47.33
CA VAL A 354 -37.41 15.12 -46.44
C VAL A 354 -36.92 14.98 -44.99
N GLU A 355 -36.65 13.75 -44.53
CA GLU A 355 -36.11 13.49 -43.19
C GLU A 355 -34.74 14.14 -42.99
N LEU A 356 -33.84 14.01 -43.98
CA LEU A 356 -32.53 14.65 -43.95
C LEU A 356 -32.62 16.18 -43.95
N ALA A 357 -33.57 16.76 -44.69
CA ALA A 357 -33.78 18.20 -44.73
C ALA A 357 -34.29 18.73 -43.38
N VAL A 358 -35.28 18.06 -42.78
CA VAL A 358 -35.82 18.38 -41.44
C VAL A 358 -34.71 18.30 -40.39
N GLN A 359 -33.90 17.24 -40.41
CA GLN A 359 -32.79 17.06 -39.48
C GLN A 359 -31.72 18.15 -39.63
N ARG A 360 -31.34 18.49 -40.87
CA ARG A 360 -30.36 19.56 -41.14
C ARG A 360 -30.83 20.92 -40.68
N LEU A 361 -32.11 21.24 -40.87
CA LEU A 361 -32.68 22.50 -40.41
C LEU A 361 -32.67 22.56 -38.88
N TYR A 362 -33.00 21.45 -38.22
CA TYR A 362 -32.94 21.35 -36.76
C TYR A 362 -31.51 21.53 -36.22
N ASP A 363 -30.53 20.84 -36.80
CA ASP A 363 -29.13 20.93 -36.40
C ASP A 363 -28.54 22.33 -36.67
N ALA A 364 -28.98 23.01 -37.73
CA ALA A 364 -28.59 24.39 -38.03
C ALA A 364 -29.16 25.41 -37.02
N LEU A 365 -30.36 25.14 -36.49
CA LEU A 365 -31.00 25.98 -35.48
C LEU A 365 -30.54 25.66 -34.05
N ASN A 366 -30.00 24.44 -33.82
CA ASN A 366 -29.41 24.00 -32.56
C ASN A 366 -27.97 23.51 -32.78
N PRO A 367 -27.00 24.42 -33.01
CA PRO A 367 -25.62 24.02 -33.15
C PRO A 367 -25.13 23.41 -31.83
N VAL A 368 -24.69 22.15 -31.88
CA VAL A 368 -23.96 21.50 -30.79
C VAL A 368 -22.65 22.26 -30.60
N ILE A 369 -22.49 22.95 -29.47
CA ILE A 369 -21.24 23.61 -29.07
C ILE A 369 -20.64 22.85 -27.90
#